data_AF-A0A496PDT3-F1
#
_entry.id   AF-A0A496PDT3-F1
#
_cell.length_a   1.000
_cell.length_b   1.000
_cell.length_c   1.000
_cell.angle_alpha   90.00
_cell.angle_beta   90.00
_cell.angle_gamma   90.00
#
_symmetry.space_group_name_H-M   'P 1'
#
loop_
_entity.id
_entity.type
_entity.pdbx_description
1 polymer ?
#
loop_
_entity_poly.entity_id
_entity_poly.type
_entity_poly.pdbx_seq_one_letter_code
_entity_poly.pdbx_strand_id
1 'polypeptide(L)'
;DDLVNDILFYRDMDIDMIGMGPYVVHHDTPLGQEALAMGIDDEVGKLRRIQLGLKMIALTRLFLKDVNIAATTALQALDPLGREKGLAAGANILMPIITIPEHRAKYLLYDNKPCVDDNADKCKDCLTRRVMSIGDTVGWKKNGDSKHYGKRTGSF
;
A
#
# COMPACT_ATOMS: atom_id res chain seq x y z
N ASP A 1 -21.01 0.24 -3.04
CA ASP A 1 -21.26 1.65 -2.68
C ASP A 1 -20.20 2.18 -1.73
N ASP A 2 -19.88 1.49 -0.63
CA ASP A 2 -18.89 1.95 0.37
C ASP A 2 -17.53 2.36 -0.23
N LEU A 3 -16.93 1.51 -1.07
CA LEU A 3 -15.64 1.82 -1.71
C LEU A 3 -15.66 3.07 -2.60
N VAL A 4 -16.79 3.36 -3.23
CA VAL A 4 -16.95 4.59 -4.02
C VAL A 4 -17.07 5.78 -3.07
N ASN A 5 -17.83 5.61 -1.99
CA ASN A 5 -17.98 6.64 -0.96
C ASN A 5 -16.64 6.96 -0.27
N ASP A 6 -15.73 6.00 -0.11
CA ASP A 6 -14.38 6.25 0.41
C ASP A 6 -13.59 7.21 -0.50
N ILE A 7 -13.67 7.02 -1.82
CA ILE A 7 -12.99 7.91 -2.78
C ILE A 7 -13.61 9.32 -2.74
N LEU A 8 -14.94 9.41 -2.65
CA LEU A 8 -15.64 10.68 -2.50
C LEU A 8 -15.28 11.36 -1.18
N PHE A 9 -15.15 10.60 -0.10
CA PHE A 9 -14.73 11.08 1.20
C PHE A 9 -13.31 11.67 1.15
N TYR A 10 -12.36 11.00 0.48
CA TYR A 10 -11.01 11.55 0.30
C TYR A 10 -11.00 12.89 -0.45
N ARG A 11 -11.87 13.04 -1.46
CA ARG A 11 -12.06 14.31 -2.18
C ARG A 11 -12.61 15.38 -1.24
N ASP A 12 -13.67 15.06 -0.51
CA ASP A 12 -14.40 16.04 0.31
C ASP A 12 -13.57 16.50 1.52
N MET A 13 -12.66 15.65 1.98
CA MET A 13 -11.68 15.94 3.02
C MET A 13 -10.40 16.65 2.52
N ASP A 14 -10.24 16.86 1.21
CA ASP A 14 -9.08 17.53 0.59
C ASP A 14 -7.73 16.88 0.97
N ILE A 15 -7.66 15.54 0.86
CA ILE A 15 -6.53 14.74 1.34
C ILE A 15 -5.30 14.83 0.43
N ASP A 16 -4.12 15.06 1.01
CA ASP A 16 -2.85 15.11 0.27
C ASP A 16 -2.22 13.73 -0.02
N MET A 17 -2.47 12.75 0.85
CA MET A 17 -1.87 11.42 0.76
C MET A 17 -2.85 10.33 1.23
N ILE A 18 -2.96 9.27 0.44
CA ILE A 18 -3.86 8.13 0.69
C ILE A 18 -3.03 6.85 0.87
N GLY A 19 -3.25 6.18 1.99
CA GLY A 19 -2.78 4.82 2.25
C GLY A 19 -3.96 3.86 2.29
N MET A 20 -4.04 2.95 1.32
CA MET A 20 -5.09 1.94 1.26
C MET A 20 -4.51 0.58 0.87
N GLY A 21 -5.15 -0.49 1.32
CA GLY A 21 -4.69 -1.84 1.06
C GLY A 21 -5.81 -2.86 1.25
N PRO A 22 -5.62 -4.08 0.72
CA PRO A 22 -6.57 -5.15 0.95
C PRO A 22 -6.59 -5.52 2.44
N TYR A 23 -7.73 -6.00 2.93
CA TYR A 23 -7.81 -6.66 4.22
C TYR A 23 -6.95 -7.93 4.21
N VAL A 24 -6.02 -8.03 5.16
CA VAL A 24 -5.16 -9.20 5.36
C VAL A 24 -5.58 -9.83 6.69
N VAL A 25 -5.84 -11.14 6.66
CA VAL A 25 -6.32 -11.87 7.83
C VAL A 25 -5.22 -11.94 8.90
N HIS A 26 -5.65 -11.85 10.16
CA HIS A 26 -4.83 -12.22 11.31
C HIS A 26 -5.59 -13.27 12.12
N HIS A 27 -5.05 -14.48 12.21
CA HIS A 27 -5.72 -15.62 12.84
C HIS A 27 -6.12 -15.37 14.31
N ASP A 28 -5.36 -14.55 15.04
CA ASP A 28 -5.63 -14.19 16.45
C ASP A 28 -6.55 -12.96 16.63
N THR A 29 -7.43 -12.67 15.66
CA THR A 29 -8.41 -11.58 15.77
C THR A 29 -9.83 -12.10 15.54
N PRO A 30 -10.87 -11.53 16.19
CA PRO A 30 -12.25 -11.99 15.98
C PRO A 30 -12.66 -12.00 14.50
N LEU A 31 -12.34 -10.94 13.76
CA LEU A 31 -12.61 -10.84 12.32
C LEU A 31 -11.80 -11.85 11.50
N GLY A 32 -10.56 -12.13 11.89
CA GLY A 32 -9.74 -13.12 11.21
C GLY A 32 -10.24 -14.54 11.43
N GLN A 33 -10.68 -14.88 12.64
CA GLN A 33 -11.30 -16.17 12.95
C GLN A 33 -12.59 -16.38 12.14
N GLU A 34 -13.43 -15.35 12.02
CA GLU A 34 -14.62 -15.38 11.18
C GLU A 34 -14.26 -15.55 9.70
N ALA A 35 -13.28 -14.79 9.19
CA ALA A 35 -12.81 -14.89 7.81
C ALA A 35 -12.30 -16.31 7.47
N LEU A 36 -11.56 -16.93 8.39
CA LEU A 36 -11.08 -18.31 8.24
C LEU A 36 -12.23 -19.31 8.26
N ALA A 37 -13.21 -19.15 9.17
CA ALA A 37 -14.39 -20.01 9.24
C ALA A 37 -15.28 -19.91 7.97
N MET A 38 -15.36 -18.72 7.37
CA MET A 38 -16.08 -18.49 6.10
C MET A 38 -15.30 -18.96 4.86
N GLY A 39 -14.04 -19.36 5.00
CA GLY A 39 -13.20 -19.80 3.89
C GLY A 39 -12.79 -18.69 2.92
N ILE A 40 -12.87 -17.41 3.32
CA ILE A 40 -12.56 -16.27 2.43
C ILE A 40 -11.06 -15.96 2.33
N ASP A 41 -10.23 -16.66 3.11
CA ASP A 41 -8.76 -16.57 3.06
C ASP A 41 -8.11 -17.63 2.15
N ASP A 42 -8.90 -18.31 1.32
CA ASP A 42 -8.38 -19.15 0.24
C ASP A 42 -7.70 -18.31 -0.86
N GLU A 43 -7.05 -18.99 -1.81
CA GLU A 43 -6.30 -18.33 -2.89
C GLU A 43 -7.18 -17.44 -3.77
N VAL A 44 -8.44 -17.84 -3.99
CA VAL A 44 -9.40 -17.06 -4.78
C VAL A 44 -9.82 -15.80 -4.03
N GLY A 45 -10.09 -15.90 -2.73
CA GLY A 45 -10.44 -14.79 -1.85
C GLY A 45 -9.30 -13.80 -1.66
N LYS A 46 -8.05 -14.28 -1.55
CA LYS A 46 -6.85 -13.43 -1.55
C LYS A 46 -6.72 -12.67 -2.87
N LEU A 47 -6.81 -13.37 -4.01
CA LEU A 47 -6.74 -12.76 -5.34
C LEU A 47 -7.82 -11.69 -5.53
N ARG A 48 -9.06 -11.97 -5.12
CA ARG A 48 -10.17 -11.00 -5.19
C ARG A 48 -9.86 -9.73 -4.40
N ARG A 49 -9.33 -9.85 -3.18
CA ARG A 49 -8.96 -8.71 -2.33
C ARG A 49 -7.83 -7.88 -2.96
N ILE A 50 -6.81 -8.53 -3.51
CA ILE A 50 -5.73 -7.83 -4.25
C ILE A 50 -6.30 -7.07 -5.45
N GLN A 51 -7.10 -7.72 -6.29
CA GLN A 51 -7.69 -7.09 -7.47
C GLN A 51 -8.54 -5.88 -7.11
N LEU A 52 -9.30 -5.97 -6.03
CA LEU A 52 -10.12 -4.86 -5.54
C LEU A 52 -9.26 -3.70 -5.04
N GLY A 53 -8.19 -3.99 -4.28
CA GLY A 53 -7.22 -2.98 -3.84
C GLY A 53 -6.53 -2.27 -5.01
N LEU A 54 -6.12 -3.01 -6.05
CA LEU A 54 -5.53 -2.43 -7.26
C LEU A 54 -6.53 -1.56 -8.04
N LYS A 55 -7.80 -2.00 -8.14
CA LYS A 55 -8.88 -1.18 -8.73
C LYS A 55 -9.09 0.11 -7.95
N MET A 56 -9.05 0.06 -6.61
CA MET A 56 -9.16 1.24 -5.76
C MET A 56 -8.02 2.23 -6.02
N ILE A 57 -6.77 1.75 -6.15
CA ILE A 57 -5.63 2.59 -6.50
C ILE A 57 -5.83 3.28 -7.86
N ALA A 58 -6.20 2.51 -8.88
CA ALA A 58 -6.39 3.04 -10.23
C ALA A 58 -7.52 4.06 -10.31
N LEU A 59 -8.68 3.76 -9.73
CA LEU A 59 -9.83 4.67 -9.71
C LEU A 59 -9.52 5.94 -8.92
N THR A 60 -8.86 5.81 -7.77
CA THR A 60 -8.46 6.96 -6.96
C THR A 60 -7.46 7.84 -7.70
N ARG A 61 -6.47 7.28 -8.40
CA ARG A 61 -5.52 8.06 -9.22
C ARG A 61 -6.22 8.81 -10.35
N LEU A 62 -7.18 8.17 -11.02
CA LEU A 62 -7.92 8.80 -12.13
C LEU A 62 -8.78 9.97 -11.64
N PHE A 63 -9.37 9.84 -10.44
CA PHE A 63 -10.25 10.83 -9.83
C PHE A 63 -9.48 11.96 -9.12
N LEU A 64 -8.48 11.60 -8.30
CA LEU A 64 -7.65 12.49 -7.48
C LEU A 64 -6.22 12.52 -8.05
N LYS A 65 -6.02 13.35 -9.07
CA LYS A 65 -4.85 13.28 -9.95
C LYS A 65 -3.53 13.69 -9.30
N ASP A 66 -3.55 14.55 -8.29
CA ASP A 66 -2.36 15.20 -7.74
C ASP A 66 -2.01 14.80 -6.29
N VAL A 67 -2.76 13.88 -5.70
CA VAL A 67 -2.48 13.33 -4.37
C VAL A 67 -1.40 12.24 -4.43
N ASN A 68 -0.73 12.01 -3.31
CA ASN A 68 0.16 10.87 -3.13
C ASN A 68 -0.66 9.61 -2.80
N ILE A 69 -0.31 8.47 -3.40
CA ILE A 69 -0.97 7.18 -3.11
C ILE A 69 0.12 6.15 -2.81
N ALA A 70 0.00 5.47 -1.67
CA ALA A 70 0.97 4.46 -1.25
C ALA A 70 0.67 3.07 -1.83
N ALA A 71 1.70 2.43 -2.40
CA ALA A 71 1.72 1.00 -2.65
C ALA A 71 2.06 0.29 -1.32
N THR A 72 1.01 -0.10 -0.59
CA THR A 72 1.12 -0.56 0.80
C THR A 72 1.75 -1.95 0.93
N THR A 73 2.32 -2.23 2.10
CA THR A 73 2.86 -3.55 2.45
C THR A 73 1.79 -4.64 2.51
N ALA A 74 0.53 -4.28 2.76
CA ALA A 74 -0.60 -5.21 2.74
C ALA A 74 -0.83 -5.85 1.36
N LEU A 75 -0.61 -5.11 0.27
CA LEU A 75 -0.61 -5.70 -1.07
C LEU A 75 0.47 -6.77 -1.21
N GLN A 76 1.66 -6.51 -0.66
CA GLN A 76 2.76 -7.48 -0.70
C GLN A 76 2.49 -8.72 0.16
N ALA A 77 1.78 -8.54 1.28
CA ALA A 77 1.43 -9.64 2.18
C ALA A 77 0.53 -10.68 1.50
N LEU A 78 -0.32 -10.25 0.56
CA LEU A 78 -1.18 -11.16 -0.22
C LEU A 78 -0.56 -11.59 -1.56
N ASP A 79 0.32 -10.77 -2.15
CA ASP A 79 0.98 -11.05 -3.43
C ASP A 79 2.44 -10.59 -3.38
N PRO A 80 3.44 -11.46 -3.62
CA PRO A 80 4.85 -11.06 -3.61
C PRO A 80 5.20 -9.83 -4.46
N LEU A 81 4.46 -9.61 -5.56
CA LEU A 81 4.59 -8.47 -6.49
C LEU A 81 3.53 -7.37 -6.26
N GLY A 82 2.80 -7.41 -5.15
CA GLY A 82 1.66 -6.54 -4.89
C GLY A 82 2.02 -5.05 -4.86
N ARG A 83 3.23 -4.69 -4.41
CA ARG A 83 3.67 -3.28 -4.40
C ARG A 83 3.97 -2.75 -5.80
N GLU A 84 4.62 -3.56 -6.65
CA GLU A 84 4.87 -3.26 -8.05
C GLU A 84 3.57 -3.11 -8.81
N LYS A 85 2.63 -4.02 -8.59
CA LYS A 85 1.27 -3.92 -9.15
C LYS A 85 0.56 -2.66 -8.67
N GLY A 86 0.71 -2.29 -7.39
CA GLY A 86 0.17 -1.06 -6.84
C GLY A 86 0.75 0.20 -7.50
N LEU A 87 2.07 0.25 -7.69
CA LEU A 87 2.74 1.33 -8.42
C LEU A 87 2.25 1.41 -9.87
N ALA A 88 2.22 0.27 -10.58
CA ALA A 88 1.69 0.20 -11.94
C ALA A 88 0.21 0.61 -12.05
N ALA A 89 -0.58 0.45 -10.98
CA ALA A 89 -1.96 0.89 -10.91
C ALA A 89 -2.13 2.40 -10.64
N GLY A 90 -1.07 3.14 -10.32
CA GLY A 90 -1.11 4.60 -10.12
C GLY A 90 -0.66 5.08 -8.73
N ALA A 91 -0.21 4.17 -7.86
CA ALA A 91 0.50 4.57 -6.65
C ALA A 91 1.87 5.17 -7.01
N ASN A 92 2.35 6.10 -6.18
CA ASN A 92 3.63 6.78 -6.38
C ASN A 92 4.48 6.87 -5.10
N ILE A 93 4.02 6.26 -4.01
CA ILE A 93 4.74 6.20 -2.74
C ILE A 93 5.01 4.73 -2.37
N LEU A 94 6.23 4.47 -1.90
CA LEU A 94 6.60 3.22 -1.24
C LEU A 94 7.09 3.53 0.17
N MET A 95 6.72 2.66 1.12
CA MET A 95 7.14 2.78 2.51
C MET A 95 8.09 1.62 2.86
N PRO A 96 9.39 1.87 3.07
CA PRO A 96 10.32 0.86 3.58
C PRO A 96 10.01 0.54 5.04
N ILE A 97 10.24 -0.72 5.43
CA ILE A 97 10.20 -1.12 6.84
C ILE A 97 11.55 -0.76 7.45
N ILE A 98 11.55 0.23 8.35
CA ILE A 98 12.75 0.70 9.06
C ILE A 98 12.75 0.30 10.54
N THR A 99 11.75 -0.48 10.98
CA THR A 99 11.66 -0.98 12.36
C THR A 99 12.91 -1.76 12.73
N ILE A 100 13.48 -1.48 13.90
CA ILE A 100 14.64 -2.19 14.43
C ILE A 100 14.32 -3.69 14.61
N PRO A 101 15.24 -4.61 14.27
CA PRO A 101 14.97 -6.05 14.22
C PRO A 101 14.26 -6.62 15.46
N GLU A 102 14.71 -6.19 16.65
CA GLU A 102 14.20 -6.63 17.96
C GLU A 102 12.70 -6.33 18.20
N HIS A 103 12.10 -5.43 17.42
CA HIS A 103 10.70 -5.04 17.56
C HIS A 103 9.84 -5.42 16.35
N ARG A 104 10.43 -5.99 15.28
CA ARG A 104 9.68 -6.30 14.05
C ARG A 104 8.57 -7.31 14.26
N ALA A 105 8.86 -8.36 15.03
CA ALA A 105 7.91 -9.41 15.38
C ALA A 105 6.77 -8.90 16.29
N LYS A 106 7.02 -7.83 17.06
CA LYS A 106 6.00 -7.23 17.95
C LYS A 106 4.99 -6.37 17.20
N TYR A 107 5.34 -5.88 16.00
CA TYR A 107 4.46 -5.06 15.18
C TYR A 107 3.75 -5.91 14.13
N LEU A 108 2.73 -6.65 14.54
CA LEU A 108 2.00 -7.59 13.69
C LEU A 108 0.55 -7.14 13.53
N LEU A 109 0.26 -6.44 12.42
CA LEU A 109 -1.10 -6.01 12.08
C LEU A 109 -1.91 -7.12 11.40
N TYR A 110 -1.21 -8.02 10.72
CA TYR A 110 -1.77 -9.11 9.92
C TYR A 110 -0.76 -10.24 9.78
N ASP A 111 -1.26 -11.44 9.46
CA ASP A 111 -0.41 -12.60 9.18
C ASP A 111 0.44 -12.36 7.92
N ASN A 112 1.53 -13.13 7.76
CA ASN A 112 2.41 -13.06 6.60
C ASN A 112 3.03 -11.67 6.36
N LYS A 113 3.30 -10.93 7.44
CA LYS A 113 4.01 -9.65 7.36
C LYS A 113 5.30 -9.80 6.53
N PRO A 114 5.46 -9.05 5.42
CA PRO A 114 6.68 -9.11 4.62
C PRO A 114 7.91 -8.61 5.40
N CYS A 115 9.10 -9.07 5.00
CA CYS A 115 10.39 -8.50 5.42
C CYS A 115 10.67 -8.52 6.94
N VAL A 116 10.18 -9.52 7.67
CA VAL A 116 10.52 -9.70 9.11
C VAL A 116 12.04 -9.83 9.30
N ASP A 117 12.73 -10.45 8.34
CA ASP A 117 14.17 -10.78 8.43
C ASP A 117 15.12 -9.89 7.59
N ASP A 118 14.64 -8.82 6.95
CA ASP A 118 15.46 -8.02 6.03
C ASP A 118 16.30 -6.92 6.73
N ASN A 119 17.60 -6.81 6.47
CA ASN A 119 18.39 -5.66 6.95
C ASN A 119 17.98 -4.34 6.24
N ALA A 120 17.99 -3.21 6.95
CA ALA A 120 17.48 -1.93 6.44
C ALA A 120 18.18 -1.46 5.14
N ASP A 121 19.50 -1.60 5.04
CA ASP A 121 20.25 -1.24 3.83
C ASP A 121 19.92 -2.16 2.64
N LYS A 122 19.75 -3.46 2.91
CA LYS A 122 19.29 -4.43 1.89
C LYS A 122 17.88 -4.08 1.39
N CYS A 123 17.03 -3.54 2.27
CA CYS A 123 15.68 -3.10 1.92
C CYS A 123 15.71 -1.94 0.91
N LYS A 124 16.63 -0.97 1.07
CA LYS A 124 16.76 0.18 0.15
C LYS A 124 17.13 -0.24 -1.27
N ASP A 125 18.14 -1.07 -1.43
CA ASP A 125 18.59 -1.54 -2.75
C ASP A 125 17.59 -2.51 -3.39
N CYS A 126 16.93 -3.33 -2.58
CA CYS A 126 15.83 -4.19 -3.02
C CYS A 126 14.68 -3.34 -3.57
N LEU A 127 14.22 -2.34 -2.82
CA LEU A 127 13.13 -1.45 -3.24
C LEU A 127 13.48 -0.69 -4.52
N THR A 128 14.70 -0.18 -4.62
CA THR A 128 15.16 0.53 -5.83
C THR A 128 15.08 -0.38 -7.06
N ARG A 129 15.55 -1.63 -6.96
CA ARG A 129 15.48 -2.59 -8.07
C ARG A 129 14.04 -2.93 -8.45
N ARG A 130 13.13 -3.07 -7.46
CA ARG A 130 11.70 -3.33 -7.71
C ARG A 130 11.04 -2.18 -8.45
N VAL A 131 11.31 -0.93 -8.06
CA VAL A 131 10.82 0.26 -8.77
C VAL A 131 11.35 0.30 -10.20
N MET A 132 12.64 0.03 -10.41
CA MET A 132 13.22 -0.01 -11.75
C MET A 132 12.66 -1.14 -12.62
N SER A 133 12.30 -2.28 -12.04
CA SER A 133 11.75 -3.42 -12.80
C SER A 133 10.39 -3.15 -13.43
N ILE A 134 9.65 -2.14 -12.96
CA ILE A 134 8.39 -1.69 -13.58
C ILE A 134 8.57 -0.49 -14.51
N GLY A 135 9.83 -0.08 -14.77
CA GLY A 135 10.15 1.06 -15.63
C GLY A 135 10.06 2.43 -14.95
N ASP A 136 9.94 2.47 -13.62
CA ASP A 136 9.85 3.72 -12.85
C ASP A 136 11.18 4.07 -12.16
N THR A 137 11.24 5.23 -11.50
CA THR A 137 12.46 5.73 -10.84
C THR A 137 12.21 6.24 -9.43
N VAL A 138 13.19 6.03 -8.55
CA VAL A 138 13.10 6.54 -7.17
C VAL A 138 13.43 8.04 -7.14
N GLY A 139 12.60 8.83 -6.47
CA GLY A 139 12.77 10.27 -6.26
C GLY A 139 13.85 10.64 -5.22
N TRP A 140 15.10 10.23 -5.42
CA TRP A 140 16.19 10.53 -4.48
C TRP A 140 16.44 12.04 -4.34
N LYS A 141 16.60 12.50 -3.08
CA LYS A 141 16.90 13.91 -2.73
C LYS A 141 15.87 14.92 -3.25
N LYS A 142 14.66 14.47 -3.58
CA LYS A 142 13.53 15.32 -3.96
C LYS A 142 12.58 15.43 -2.77
N ASN A 143 11.82 16.52 -2.70
CA ASN A 143 10.70 16.60 -1.77
C ASN A 143 9.64 15.55 -2.16
N GLY A 144 9.12 14.83 -1.17
CA GLY A 144 8.10 13.79 -1.34
C GLY A 144 6.67 14.30 -1.19
N ASP A 145 6.48 15.59 -0.88
CA ASP A 145 5.16 16.20 -0.76
C ASP A 145 4.33 16.03 -2.03
N SER A 146 3.01 15.90 -1.87
CA SER A 146 2.12 15.72 -3.01
C SER A 146 2.02 17.03 -3.81
N LYS A 147 1.74 16.90 -5.11
CA LYS A 147 1.46 18.08 -5.95
C LYS A 147 0.22 18.82 -5.46
N HIS A 148 -0.73 18.10 -4.86
CA HIS A 148 -1.92 18.65 -4.24
C HIS A 148 -1.57 19.62 -3.10
N TYR A 149 -0.70 19.21 -2.18
CA TYR A 149 -0.20 20.07 -1.10
C TYR A 149 0.48 21.33 -1.63
N GLY A 150 1.34 21.19 -2.64
CA GLY A 150 2.01 22.33 -3.28
C GLY A 150 1.04 23.33 -3.90
N LYS A 151 0.01 22.85 -4.61
CA LYS A 151 -1.04 23.71 -5.18
C LYS A 151 -1.85 24.45 -4.12
N ARG A 152 -2.17 23.80 -3.01
CA ARG A 152 -2.96 24.39 -1.93
C ARG A 152 -2.18 25.45 -1.14
N THR A 153 -0.88 25.23 -0.92
CA THR A 153 -0.04 26.10 -0.09
C THR A 153 0.79 27.11 -0.87
N GLY A 154 0.88 26.99 -2.20
CA GLY A 154 1.73 27.82 -3.05
C GLY A 154 3.22 27.47 -2.95
N SER A 155 3.57 26.33 -2.35
CA SER A 155 4.95 25.84 -2.26
C SER A 155 5.26 25.02 -3.52
N PHE A 156 6.10 25.57 -4.42
CA PHE A 156 6.61 24.87 -5.61
C PHE A 156 8.14 24.81 -5.60
#